data_AF-A0A5K1UDW3-F1
#
_entry.id   AF-A0A5K1UDW3-F1
#
_cell.length_a   1.000
_cell.length_b   1.000
_cell.length_c   1.000
_cell.angle_alpha   90.00
_cell.angle_beta   90.00
_cell.angle_gamma   90.00
#
_symmetry.space_group_name_H-M   'P 1'
#
loop_
_entity.id
_entity.type
_entity.pdbx_description
1 polymer ?
#
loop_
_entity_poly.entity_id
_entity_poly.type
_entity_poly.pdbx_seq_one_letter_code
_entity_poly.pdbx_strand_id
1 'polypeptide(L)'
;MSWIGECKLTTEIKGCKGEIDKEYGCRECSEGYYLINKECSKCKENCTRCSIKNECNSCEDEYILKNKECIYYLDINKCKEAKKNKCSKCSFWYGTNEEGNECNKEVI
;
A
#
# COMPACT_ATOMS: atom_id res chain seq x y z
N MET A 1 8.71 -24.70 22.48
CA MET A 1 7.97 -23.50 22.05
C MET A 1 6.65 -23.99 21.48
N SER A 2 5.54 -23.88 22.24
CA SER A 2 4.23 -24.31 21.74
C SER A 2 3.64 -23.25 20.83
N TRP A 3 3.50 -23.57 19.54
CA TRP A 3 2.56 -22.87 18.69
C TRP A 3 1.17 -23.45 18.95
N ILE A 4 0.31 -22.69 19.62
CA ILE A 4 -1.14 -22.98 19.61
C ILE A 4 -1.64 -22.44 18.28
N GLY A 5 -1.78 -23.34 17.30
CA GLY A 5 -2.48 -23.04 16.06
C GLY A 5 -3.97 -23.18 16.30
N GLU A 6 -4.75 -22.15 15.99
CA GLU A 6 -6.20 -22.25 15.98
C GLU A 6 -6.67 -22.86 14.66
N CYS A 7 -7.51 -23.89 14.72
CA CYS A 7 -8.18 -24.41 13.54
C CYS A 7 -9.26 -23.43 13.08
N LYS A 8 -9.15 -22.92 11.85
CA LYS A 8 -10.14 -22.04 11.23
C LYS A 8 -10.65 -22.65 9.93
N LEU A 9 -11.87 -22.28 9.55
CA LEU A 9 -12.44 -22.71 8.27
C LEU A 9 -11.77 -21.95 7.12
N THR A 10 -11.44 -22.65 6.03
CA THR A 10 -10.82 -22.03 4.85
C THR A 10 -11.71 -20.95 4.23
N THR A 11 -13.03 -21.06 4.40
CA THR A 11 -14.02 -20.07 3.95
C THR A 11 -13.95 -18.73 4.68
N GLU A 12 -13.35 -18.70 5.87
CA GLU A 12 -13.21 -17.48 6.68
C GLU A 12 -11.93 -16.71 6.33
N ILE A 13 -10.97 -17.37 5.67
CA ILE A 13 -9.69 -16.78 5.27
C ILE A 13 -9.93 -15.95 3.99
N LYS A 14 -9.82 -14.63 4.13
CA LYS A 14 -9.98 -13.66 3.03
C LYS A 14 -8.63 -13.15 2.55
N GLY A 15 -8.56 -12.74 1.29
CA GLY A 15 -7.39 -12.05 0.74
C GLY A 15 -6.18 -12.96 0.49
N CYS A 16 -6.33 -14.29 0.54
CA CYS A 16 -5.29 -15.21 0.09
C CYS A 16 -5.29 -15.28 -1.44
N LYS A 17 -4.09 -15.27 -2.04
CA LYS A 17 -3.90 -15.43 -3.47
C LYS A 17 -3.67 -16.91 -3.76
N GLY A 18 -4.71 -17.57 -4.26
CA GLY A 18 -4.69 -18.99 -4.62
C GLY A 18 -5.22 -19.90 -3.52
N GLU A 19 -4.78 -21.15 -3.53
CA GLU A 19 -5.23 -22.17 -2.58
C GLU A 19 -4.58 -22.00 -1.21
N ILE A 20 -5.35 -22.34 -0.16
CA ILE A 20 -4.89 -22.33 1.23
C ILE A 20 -4.27 -23.69 1.53
N ASP A 21 -3.01 -23.67 1.94
CA ASP A 21 -2.28 -24.86 2.36
C ASP A 21 -2.78 -25.33 3.74
N LYS A 22 -3.06 -26.62 3.88
CA LYS A 22 -3.62 -27.18 5.12
C LYS A 22 -2.64 -27.16 6.30
N GLU A 23 -1.33 -27.12 6.04
CA GLU A 23 -0.26 -27.11 7.04
C GLU A 23 0.33 -25.70 7.22
N TYR A 24 0.43 -24.97 6.12
CA TYR A 24 1.11 -23.66 6.06
C TYR A 24 0.16 -22.46 5.97
N GLY A 25 -1.14 -22.67 5.83
CA GLY A 25 -2.12 -21.60 5.65
C GLY A 25 -1.93 -20.88 4.31
N CYS A 26 -2.14 -19.57 4.30
CA CYS A 26 -1.91 -18.78 3.10
C CYS A 26 -0.41 -18.52 2.88
N ARG A 27 0.08 -18.73 1.66
CA ARG A 27 1.49 -18.46 1.30
C ARG A 27 1.71 -17.07 0.70
N GLU A 28 0.73 -16.56 -0.04
CA GLU A 28 0.79 -15.26 -0.71
C GLU A 28 -0.56 -14.55 -0.58
N CYS A 29 -0.55 -13.25 -0.27
CA CYS A 29 -1.76 -12.46 -0.18
C CYS A 29 -2.06 -11.74 -1.49
N SER A 30 -3.36 -11.57 -1.77
CA SER A 30 -3.85 -10.72 -2.84
C SER A 30 -3.46 -9.26 -2.60
N GLU A 31 -3.50 -8.45 -3.66
CA GLU A 31 -3.25 -7.01 -3.54
C GLU A 31 -4.21 -6.36 -2.53
N GLY A 32 -3.71 -5.41 -1.75
CA GLY A 32 -4.41 -4.82 -0.62
C GLY A 32 -4.36 -5.64 0.68
N TYR A 33 -3.63 -6.75 0.71
CA TYR A 33 -3.45 -7.59 1.90
C TYR A 33 -1.97 -7.88 2.17
N TYR A 34 -1.64 -8.13 3.44
CA TYR A 34 -0.30 -8.54 3.89
C TYR A 34 -0.37 -9.81 4.72
N LEU A 35 0.69 -10.62 4.64
CA LEU A 35 0.77 -11.90 5.32
C LEU A 35 1.17 -11.71 6.78
N ILE A 36 0.34 -12.18 7.70
CA ILE A 36 0.59 -12.20 9.13
C ILE A 36 0.06 -13.51 9.72
N ASN A 37 0.89 -14.23 10.46
CA ASN A 37 0.52 -15.51 11.09
C ASN A 37 -0.12 -16.52 10.12
N LYS A 38 0.42 -16.64 8.89
CA LYS A 38 -0.12 -17.52 7.83
C LYS A 38 -1.52 -17.11 7.31
N GLU A 39 -2.02 -15.94 7.69
CA GLU A 39 -3.28 -15.37 7.25
C GLU A 39 -3.06 -14.02 6.56
N CYS A 40 -4.00 -13.62 5.72
CA CYS A 40 -3.94 -12.34 5.04
C CYS A 40 -4.78 -11.29 5.76
N SER A 41 -4.12 -10.25 6.25
CA SER A 41 -4.78 -9.09 6.84
C SER A 41 -4.87 -7.96 5.83
N LYS A 42 -5.98 -7.22 5.83
CA LYS A 42 -6.15 -6.07 4.93
C LYS A 42 -5.19 -4.94 5.30
N CYS A 43 -4.60 -4.30 4.30
CA CYS A 43 -3.86 -3.06 4.44
C CYS A 43 -4.78 -1.89 4.88
N LYS A 44 -4.17 -0.79 5.33
CA LYS A 44 -4.87 0.50 5.47
C LYS A 44 -5.53 0.90 4.15
N GLU A 45 -6.60 1.69 4.23
CA GLU A 45 -7.29 2.22 3.05
C GLU A 45 -6.33 2.98 2.13
N ASN A 46 -6.62 2.93 0.82
CA ASN A 46 -5.86 3.56 -0.26
C ASN A 46 -4.46 2.94 -0.50
N CYS A 47 -4.16 1.83 0.16
CA CYS A 47 -2.88 1.13 0.04
C CYS A 47 -3.02 -0.19 -0.71
N THR A 48 -2.34 -0.30 -1.84
CA THR A 48 -2.28 -1.52 -2.66
C THR A 48 -1.29 -2.54 -2.09
N ARG A 49 -0.25 -2.08 -1.39
CA ARG A 49 0.73 -2.96 -0.71
C ARG A 49 1.15 -2.38 0.63
N CYS A 50 1.27 -3.24 1.63
CA CYS A 50 1.77 -2.91 2.97
C CYS A 50 2.56 -4.09 3.54
N SER A 51 3.50 -3.83 4.45
CA SER A 51 4.19 -4.89 5.21
C SER A 51 3.58 -5.10 6.59
N ILE A 52 2.95 -4.04 7.12
CA ILE A 52 2.19 -4.04 8.36
C ILE A 52 0.94 -3.17 8.14
N LYS A 53 -0.09 -3.36 8.97
CA LYS A 53 -1.40 -2.71 8.81
C LYS A 53 -1.33 -1.20 8.54
N ASN A 54 -0.43 -0.48 9.23
CA ASN A 54 -0.37 0.98 9.22
C ASN A 54 0.74 1.57 8.35
N GLU A 55 1.53 0.76 7.64
CA GLU A 55 2.61 1.25 6.78
C GLU A 55 2.43 0.78 5.34
N CYS A 56 2.25 1.74 4.45
CA CYS A 56 2.04 1.48 3.04
C CYS A 56 3.37 1.51 2.29
N ASN A 57 3.48 0.59 1.35
CA ASN A 57 4.59 0.48 0.40
C ASN A 57 4.16 0.87 -1.01
N SER A 58 2.87 0.80 -1.29
CA SER A 58 2.28 1.27 -2.54
C SER A 58 0.84 1.71 -2.29
N CYS A 59 0.42 2.70 -3.06
CA CYS A 59 -0.87 3.35 -2.99
C CYS A 59 -1.72 3.01 -4.21
N GLU A 60 -3.02 3.22 -4.08
CA GLU A 60 -3.94 3.23 -5.21
C GLU A 60 -3.60 4.40 -6.16
N ASP A 61 -4.15 4.35 -7.37
CA ASP A 61 -4.07 5.49 -8.28
C ASP A 61 -4.66 6.74 -7.63
N GLU A 62 -4.19 7.93 -8.01
CA GLU A 62 -4.52 9.22 -7.37
C GLU A 62 -3.92 9.44 -5.96
N TYR A 63 -3.23 8.45 -5.38
CA TYR A 63 -2.55 8.59 -4.11
C TYR A 63 -1.03 8.60 -4.26
N ILE A 64 -0.38 9.35 -3.37
CA ILE A 64 1.06 9.57 -3.32
C ILE A 64 1.60 8.98 -2.03
N LEU A 65 2.69 8.23 -2.13
CA LEU A 65 3.34 7.64 -0.97
C LEU A 65 4.27 8.68 -0.33
N LYS A 66 3.92 9.10 0.89
CA LYS A 66 4.73 10.01 1.71
C LYS A 66 4.77 9.48 3.14
N ASN A 67 5.96 9.30 3.70
CA ASN A 67 6.15 8.82 5.07
C ASN A 67 5.38 7.51 5.38
N LYS A 68 5.38 6.55 4.45
CA LYS A 68 4.61 5.28 4.56
C LYS A 68 3.09 5.45 4.62
N GLU A 69 2.58 6.61 4.24
CA GLU A 69 1.14 6.88 4.12
C GLU A 69 0.78 7.26 2.68
N CYS A 70 -0.45 6.93 2.30
CA CYS A 70 -1.01 7.28 1.00
C CYS A 70 -1.84 8.55 1.15
N ILE A 71 -1.31 9.65 0.61
CA ILE A 71 -1.92 10.98 0.65
C ILE A 71 -2.59 11.23 -0.70
N TYR A 72 -3.83 11.72 -0.67
CA TYR A 72 -4.53 12.05 -1.91
C TYR A 72 -3.83 13.20 -2.64
N TYR A 73 -3.68 13.10 -3.96
CA TYR A 73 -2.85 14.05 -4.71
C TYR A 73 -3.30 15.51 -4.59
N LEU A 74 -4.60 15.77 -4.41
CA LEU A 74 -5.12 17.13 -4.23
C LEU A 74 -4.72 17.75 -2.88
N ASP A 75 -4.36 16.94 -1.88
CA ASP A 75 -3.84 17.42 -0.60
C ASP A 75 -2.36 17.83 -0.70
N ILE A 76 -1.68 17.46 -1.80
CA ILE A 76 -0.31 17.89 -2.08
C ILE A 76 -0.35 19.18 -2.90
N ASN A 77 0.14 20.26 -2.29
CA ASN A 77 0.15 21.57 -2.91
C ASN A 77 0.80 21.51 -4.30
N LYS A 78 0.07 22.03 -5.29
CA LYS A 78 0.48 22.10 -6.71
C LYS A 78 0.61 20.76 -7.43
N CYS A 79 0.32 19.61 -6.82
CA CYS A 79 0.20 18.38 -7.57
C CYS A 79 -1.11 18.35 -8.37
N LYS A 80 -1.06 17.87 -9.61
CA LYS A 80 -2.21 17.81 -10.53
C LYS A 80 -2.59 16.40 -10.94
N GLU A 81 -1.69 15.44 -10.81
CA GLU A 81 -1.94 14.05 -11.19
C GLU A 81 -0.96 13.15 -10.42
N ALA A 82 -1.45 12.07 -9.83
CA ALA A 82 -0.61 11.07 -9.17
C ALA A 82 -0.65 9.73 -9.91
N LYS A 83 0.53 9.13 -10.08
CA LYS A 83 0.73 7.80 -10.67
C LYS A 83 1.90 7.11 -10.01
N LYS A 84 1.80 5.78 -9.84
CA LYS A 84 2.88 4.94 -9.28
C LYS A 84 3.46 5.51 -7.99
N ASN A 85 2.58 5.86 -7.03
CA ASN A 85 2.94 6.40 -5.72
C ASN A 85 3.56 7.81 -5.73
N LYS A 86 3.61 8.51 -6.87
CA LYS A 86 4.28 9.80 -7.02
C LYS A 86 3.38 10.83 -7.66
N CYS A 87 3.64 12.10 -7.37
CA CYS A 87 3.10 13.18 -8.17
C CYS A 87 3.73 13.09 -9.57
N SER A 88 2.90 12.80 -10.57
CA SER A 88 3.33 12.64 -11.96
C SER A 88 3.32 13.96 -12.72
N LYS A 89 2.49 14.92 -12.29
CA LYS A 89 2.43 16.27 -12.87
C LYS A 89 2.21 17.30 -11.77
N CYS A 90 3.06 18.32 -11.78
CA CYS A 90 2.89 19.51 -10.97
C CYS A 90 2.21 20.64 -11.77
N SER A 91 1.82 21.70 -11.07
CA SER A 91 1.34 22.94 -11.69
C SER A 91 2.45 23.65 -12.44
N PHE A 92 2.07 24.55 -13.36
CA PHE A 92 3.01 25.37 -14.14
C PHE A 92 3.99 26.11 -13.19
N TRP A 93 5.29 26.09 -13.52
CA TRP A 93 6.43 26.56 -12.69
C TRP A 93 6.86 25.68 -11.50
N TYR A 94 6.31 24.48 -11.34
CA TYR A 94 6.69 23.56 -10.27
C TYR A 94 7.23 22.26 -10.84
N GLY A 95 8.30 21.75 -10.24
CA GLY A 95 8.92 20.46 -10.51
C GLY A 95 8.75 19.51 -9.32
N THR A 96 8.78 18.22 -9.58
CA THR A 96 8.76 17.20 -8.52
C THR A 96 10.11 17.14 -7.81
N ASN A 97 10.13 16.89 -6.51
CA ASN A 97 11.37 16.56 -5.79
C ASN A 97 11.93 15.17 -6.18
N GLU A 98 13.11 14.81 -5.69
CA GLU A 98 13.77 13.51 -5.97
C GLU A 98 12.90 12.31 -5.56
N GLU A 99 12.20 12.43 -4.43
CA GLU A 99 11.27 11.40 -3.95
C GLU A 99 10.02 11.32 -4.84
N GLY A 100 9.62 12.42 -5.45
CA GLY A 100 8.43 12.56 -6.29
C GLY A 100 7.13 12.71 -5.51
N ASN A 101 7.21 13.12 -4.24
CA ASN A 101 6.06 13.29 -3.35
C ASN A 101 5.71 14.77 -3.10
N GLU A 102 6.52 15.72 -3.58
CA GLU A 102 6.28 17.15 -3.43
C GLU A 102 6.54 17.90 -4.72
N CYS A 103 5.83 19.02 -4.90
CA CYS A 103 6.01 19.95 -6.01
C CYS A 103 6.62 21.25 -5.50
N ASN A 104 7.87 21.52 -5.87
CA ASN A 104 8.61 22.71 -5.46
C ASN A 104 8.83 23.63 -6.66
N LYS A 105 8.95 24.95 -6.41
CA LYS A 105 9.32 25.88 -7.48
C LYS A 105 10.72 25.53 -7.96
N GLU A 106 10.88 25.38 -9.26
CA GLU A 106 12.21 25.29 -9.83
C GLU A 106 12.88 26.66 -9.67
N VAL A 107 13.95 26.72 -8.88
CA VAL A 107 14.81 27.90 -8.83
C VAL A 107 15.65 27.83 -10.09
N ILE A 108 15.29 28.64 -11.09
CA ILE A 108 16.12 28.91 -12.27
C ILE A 108 17.24 29.87 -11.87
#